data_AF-A0A9W6KY66-F1
#
_entry.id   AF-A0A9W6KY66-F1
#
_cell.length_a   1.000
_cell.length_b   1.000
_cell.length_c   1.000
_cell.angle_alpha   90.00
_cell.angle_beta   90.00
_cell.angle_gamma   90.00
#
_symmetry.space_group_name_H-M   'P 1'
#
loop_
_entity.id
_entity.type
_entity.pdbx_description
1 polymer ?
#
loop_
_entity_poly.entity_id
_entity_poly.type
_entity_poly.pdbx_seq_one_letter_code
_entity_poly.pdbx_strand_id
1 'polypeptide(L)' 'MAYRSGCHTTFQHRYHLVWAPKYRYKVLIGDVRLRVREILRQVCAGMGVTIINGALSKDHVHL' A
#
# COMPACT_ATOMS: atom_id res chain seq x y z
N MET A 1 19.14 0.65 2.65
CA MET A 1 18.29 0.25 1.49
C MET A 1 18.97 0.75 0.24
N ALA A 2 19.24 -0.15 -0.71
CA ALA A 2 20.00 0.16 -1.93
C ALA A 2 19.13 0.83 -3.01
N TYR A 3 19.78 1.61 -3.88
CA TYR A 3 19.19 2.12 -5.11
C TYR A 3 18.87 0.96 -6.07
N ARG A 4 17.82 1.11 -6.89
CA ARG A 4 17.50 0.17 -7.97
C ARG A 4 18.09 0.69 -9.28
N SER A 5 18.45 -0.21 -10.17
CA SER A 5 18.94 0.12 -11.51
C SER A 5 18.04 -0.49 -12.59
N GLY A 6 17.82 0.27 -13.66
CA GLY A 6 17.37 -0.21 -14.96
C GLY A 6 18.51 -0.17 -15.96
N CYS A 7 18.22 -0.45 -17.24
CA CYS A 7 19.24 -0.51 -18.31
C CYS A 7 20.06 0.78 -18.46
N HIS A 8 19.44 1.95 -18.20
CA HIS A 8 20.09 3.26 -18.36
C HIS A 8 19.71 4.24 -17.23
N THR A 9 19.20 3.75 -16.10
CA THR A 9 18.72 4.60 -15.01
C THR A 9 19.04 4.00 -13.66
N THR A 10 19.36 4.85 -12.69
CA THR A 10 19.43 4.49 -11.26
C THR A 10 18.39 5.30 -10.52
N PHE A 11 17.55 4.64 -9.73
CA PHE A 11 16.41 5.29 -9.12
C PHE A 11 16.12 4.76 -7.72
N GLN A 12 15.45 5.61 -6.95
CA GLN A 12 14.90 5.27 -5.65
C GLN A 12 13.55 5.97 -5.50
N HIS A 13 12.49 5.26 -5.88
CA HIS A 13 11.14 5.78 -5.79
C HIS A 13 10.48 5.23 -4.52
N ARG A 14 10.04 6.13 -3.65
CA ARG A 14 9.26 5.83 -2.45
C ARG A 14 8.14 6.83 -2.38
N TYR A 15 6.94 6.33 -2.14
CA TYR A 15 5.74 7.14 -2.06
C TYR A 15 5.02 6.81 -0.76
N HIS A 16 4.34 7.81 -0.21
CA HIS A 16 3.38 7.62 0.87
C HIS A 16 1.99 7.81 0.27
N LEU A 17 1.25 6.72 0.14
CA LEU A 17 -0.07 6.69 -0.45
C LEU A 17 -1.10 6.62 0.68
N VAL A 18 -2.01 7.59 0.69
CA VAL A 18 -3.08 7.66 1.69
C VAL A 18 -4.42 7.83 1.01
N TRP A 19 -5.37 6.99 1.38
CA TRP A 19 -6.76 7.13 0.94
C TRP A 19 -7.73 6.71 2.04
N ALA A 20 -8.97 7.18 1.92
CA ALA A 20 -10.04 6.90 2.86
C ALA A 20 -11.25 6.24 2.15
N PRO A 21 -12.06 5.45 2.87
CA PRO A 21 -13.37 5.04 2.39
C PRO A 21 -14.24 6.26 2.09
N LYS A 22 -15.21 6.11 1.19
CA LYS A 22 -16.17 7.17 0.87
C LYS A 22 -16.83 7.69 2.15
N TYR A 23 -16.91 9.01 2.30
CA TYR A 23 -17.40 9.70 3.51
C TYR A 23 -16.63 9.40 4.81
N ARG A 24 -15.44 8.78 4.71
CA ARG A 24 -14.57 8.47 5.85
C ARG A 24 -15.23 7.60 6.93
N TYR A 25 -16.16 6.74 6.50
CA TYR A 25 -16.77 5.78 7.40
C TYR A 25 -15.73 4.81 7.98
N LYS A 26 -15.91 4.43 9.24
CA LYS A 26 -15.01 3.55 10.00
C LYS A 26 -15.20 2.06 9.65
N VAL A 27 -15.23 1.74 8.36
CA VAL A 27 -15.57 0.41 7.82
C VAL A 27 -14.37 -0.55 7.77
N LEU A 28 -13.15 -0.06 7.92
CA LEU A 28 -11.93 -0.86 7.85
C LEU A 28 -11.63 -1.52 9.20
N ILE A 29 -12.55 -2.36 9.64
CA ILE A 29 -12.48 -3.12 10.90
C ILE A 29 -12.75 -4.60 10.65
N GLY A 30 -12.36 -5.46 11.61
CA GLY A 30 -12.58 -6.90 11.53
C GLY A 30 -12.13 -7.52 10.20
N ASP A 31 -12.99 -8.34 9.61
CA ASP A 31 -12.71 -9.09 8.38
C ASP A 31 -12.49 -8.19 7.17
N VAL A 32 -13.17 -7.04 7.10
CA VAL A 32 -12.98 -6.06 6.02
C VAL A 32 -11.53 -5.57 6.00
N ARG A 33 -10.98 -5.25 7.18
CA ARG A 33 -9.57 -4.81 7.30
C ARG A 33 -8.61 -5.90 6.85
N LEU A 34 -8.85 -7.16 7.24
CA LEU A 34 -8.01 -8.29 6.88
C LEU A 34 -8.05 -8.54 5.38
N ARG A 35 -9.24 -8.54 4.78
CA ARG A 35 -9.41 -8.77 3.35
C ARG A 35 -8.78 -7.67 2.51
N VAL A 36 -8.93 -6.39 2.90
CA VAL A 36 -8.27 -5.27 2.21
C VAL A 36 -6.75 -5.43 2.26
N ARG A 37 -6.18 -5.83 3.41
CA ARG A 37 -4.73 -6.07 3.53
C ARG A 37 -4.24 -7.16 2.59
N GLU A 38 -5.00 -8.24 2.42
CA GLU A 38 -4.66 -9.32 1.48
C GLU A 38 -4.68 -8.83 0.03
N ILE A 39 -5.77 -8.15 -0.37
CA ILE A 39 -5.93 -7.62 -1.73
C ILE A 39 -4.79 -6.66 -2.05
N LEU A 40 -4.45 -5.74 -1.14
CA LEU A 40 -3.35 -4.79 -1.34
C LEU A 40 -2.01 -5.50 -1.58
N ARG A 41 -1.71 -6.57 -0.83
CA ARG A 41 -0.49 -7.36 -1.05
C ARG A 41 -0.50 -8.07 -2.38
N GLN A 42 -1.63 -8.66 -2.77
CA GLN A 42 -1.77 -9.34 -4.05
C GLN A 42 -1.57 -8.36 -5.22
N VAL A 43 -2.19 -7.18 -5.17
CA VAL A 43 -2.05 -6.14 -6.19
C VAL A 43 -0.60 -5.65 -6.26
N CYS A 44 0.02 -5.30 -5.13
CA CYS A 44 1.42 -4.86 -5.11
C CYS A 44 2.36 -5.94 -5.66
N ALA A 45 2.17 -7.21 -5.28
CA ALA A 45 2.96 -8.32 -5.80
C ALA A 45 2.79 -8.47 -7.32
N GLY A 46 1.55 -8.40 -7.81
CA GLY A 46 1.24 -8.48 -9.25
C GLY A 46 1.84 -7.33 -10.06
N MET A 47 1.99 -6.14 -9.46
CA MET A 47 2.61 -4.97 -10.08
C MET A 47 4.13 -4.89 -9.88
N GLY A 48 4.75 -5.83 -9.15
CA GLY A 48 6.17 -5.76 -8.79
C GLY A 48 6.52 -4.63 -7.81
N VAL A 49 5.53 -4.07 -7.12
CA VAL A 49 5.69 -2.98 -6.15
C VAL A 49 6.05 -3.57 -4.79
N THR A 50 7.12 -3.06 -4.18
CA THR A 50 7.56 -3.47 -2.84
C THR A 50 6.91 -2.58 -1.79
N ILE A 51 6.12 -3.18 -0.90
CA ILE A 51 5.55 -2.49 0.27
C ILE A 51 6.66 -2.35 1.31
N ILE A 52 7.02 -1.12 1.67
CA ILE A 52 8.03 -0.85 2.70
C ILE A 52 7.38 -0.85 4.09
N ASN A 53 6.30 -0.10 4.25
CA ASN A 53 5.48 -0.02 5.44
C ASN A 53 4.02 0.11 5.02
N GLY A 54 3.08 -0.29 5.88
CA GLY A 54 1.67 -0.11 5.61
C GLY A 54 0.85 -0.19 6.89
N ALA A 55 -0.15 0.68 7.01
CA ALA A 55 -1.02 0.74 8.18
C ALA A 55 -2.47 0.96 7.74
N LEU A 56 -3.38 0.12 8.21
CA LEU A 56 -4.82 0.31 8.02
C LEU A 56 -5.40 0.84 9.33
N SER A 57 -5.87 2.09 9.32
CA SER A 57 -6.76 2.64 10.35
C SER A 57 -8.20 2.19 10.08
N LYS A 58 -9.13 2.51 11.00
CA LYS A 58 -10.56 2.21 10.83
C LYS A 58 -11.19 2.97 9.66
N ASP A 59 -10.66 4.13 9.31
CA ASP A 59 -11.23 5.10 8.37
C ASP A 59 -10.27 5.54 7.25
N HIS A 60 -9.05 5.00 7.18
CA HIS A 60 -8.10 5.29 6.11
C HIS A 60 -6.98 4.24 6.05
N VAL A 61 -6.29 4.18 4.91
CA VAL A 61 -5.17 3.31 4.65
C VAL A 61 -3.92 4.14 4.35
N HIS A 62 -2.79 3.73 4.92
CA HIS A 62 -1.45 4.18 4.57
C HIS A 62 -0.69 3.03 3.92
N LEU A 63 -0.03 3.34 2.81
CA LEU A 63 0.86 2.45 2.06
C LEU A 63 2.17 3.18 1.70
#